data_AF-A0A371E442-F1
#
_entry.id   AF-A0A371E442-F1
#
_cell.length_a   1.000
_cell.length_b   1.000
_cell.length_c   1.000
_cell.angle_alpha   90.00
_cell.angle_beta   90.00
_cell.angle_gamma   90.00
#
_symmetry.space_group_name_H-M   'P 1'
#
loop_
_entity.id
_entity.type
_entity.pdbx_description
1 polymer ?
#
loop_
_entity_poly.entity_id
_entity_poly.type
_entity_poly.pdbx_seq_one_letter_code
_entity_poly.pdbx_strand_id
1 'polypeptide(L)'
;MYVDEEILEQNGIDMKSLSLKTAEELSKRPKNGDIYNEIAANVKRIERRLKYLSEISELFSIDAAIEIADAAYLLRLLRKPNDEIEMAGQMAHRGALLMLQADMIYKKGMELLEESKIKLKLTIL
;
A
#
# COMPACT_ATOMS: atom_id res chain seq x y z
N MET A 1 -22.07 -34.97 -3.68
CA MET A 1 -21.21 -35.19 -2.50
C MET A 1 -20.31 -36.36 -2.79
N TYR A 2 -19.02 -36.20 -2.59
CA TYR A 2 -18.07 -37.29 -2.79
C TYR A 2 -18.28 -38.33 -1.69
N VAL A 3 -18.15 -39.62 -2.02
CA VAL A 3 -18.39 -40.76 -1.09
C VAL A 3 -17.60 -40.62 0.22
N ASP A 4 -16.46 -39.92 0.19
CA ASP A 4 -15.62 -39.65 1.35
C ASP A 4 -16.24 -38.65 2.35
N GLU A 5 -17.05 -37.68 1.89
CA GLU A 5 -17.73 -36.70 2.77
C GLU A 5 -18.84 -37.38 3.59
N GLU A 6 -19.59 -38.29 2.97
CA GLU A 6 -20.74 -38.99 3.56
C GLU A 6 -20.30 -39.98 4.65
N ILE A 7 -19.15 -40.64 4.46
CA ILE A 7 -18.56 -41.58 5.44
C ILE A 7 -18.01 -40.84 6.67
N LEU A 8 -17.48 -39.63 6.51
CA LEU A 8 -16.92 -38.84 7.62
C LEU A 8 -18.01 -38.22 8.49
N GLU A 9 -19.09 -37.72 7.90
CA GLU A 9 -20.24 -37.19 8.64
C GLU A 9 -20.98 -38.29 9.43
N GLN A 10 -21.12 -39.51 8.88
CA GLN A 10 -21.70 -40.65 9.61
C GLN A 10 -20.89 -41.07 10.85
N ASN A 11 -19.59 -40.76 10.90
CA ASN A 11 -18.72 -41.02 12.04
C ASN A 11 -18.65 -39.86 13.05
N GLY A 12 -19.52 -38.85 12.92
CA GLY A 12 -19.60 -37.71 13.83
C GLY A 12 -18.47 -36.69 13.68
N ILE A 13 -17.73 -36.74 12.57
CA ILE A 13 -16.63 -35.82 12.29
C ILE A 13 -17.20 -34.60 11.55
N ASP A 14 -17.30 -33.47 12.24
CA ASP A 14 -17.66 -32.20 11.63
C ASP A 14 -16.55 -31.73 10.67
N MET A 15 -16.78 -31.94 9.38
CA MET A 15 -15.88 -31.58 8.28
C MET A 15 -15.54 -30.08 8.25
N LYS A 16 -16.46 -29.19 8.66
CA LYS A 16 -16.17 -27.75 8.72
C LYS A 16 -15.19 -27.42 9.84
N SER A 17 -15.41 -27.95 11.04
CA SER A 17 -14.48 -27.79 12.17
C SER A 17 -13.11 -28.40 11.88
N LEU A 18 -13.08 -29.57 11.23
CA LEU A 18 -11.84 -30.23 10.82
C LEU A 18 -11.08 -29.40 9.77
N SER A 19 -11.78 -28.85 8.78
CA SER A 19 -11.20 -27.96 7.76
C SER A 19 -10.61 -26.69 8.39
N LEU A 20 -11.32 -26.08 9.34
CA LEU A 20 -10.85 -24.89 10.06
C LEU A 20 -9.59 -25.19 10.88
N LYS A 21 -9.60 -26.26 11.66
CA LYS A 21 -8.41 -26.72 12.42
C LYS A 21 -7.25 -27.04 11.49
N THR A 22 -7.51 -27.66 10.35
CA THR A 22 -6.47 -27.99 9.37
C THR A 22 -5.86 -26.74 8.76
N ALA A 23 -6.68 -25.74 8.41
CA ALA A 23 -6.19 -24.45 7.93
C ALA A 23 -5.36 -23.71 9.00
N GLU A 24 -5.80 -23.74 10.27
CA GLU A 24 -5.03 -23.19 11.39
C GLU A 24 -3.69 -23.89 11.58
N GLU A 25 -3.66 -25.23 11.58
CA GLU A 25 -2.42 -26.00 11.70
C GLU A 25 -1.48 -25.78 10.51
N LEU A 26 -2.01 -25.69 9.29
CA LEU A 26 -1.25 -25.32 8.10
C LEU A 26 -0.67 -23.90 8.22
N SER A 27 -1.42 -22.95 8.78
CA SER A 27 -0.93 -21.57 8.99
C SER A 27 0.22 -21.47 9.98
N LYS A 28 0.34 -22.44 10.90
CA LYS A 28 1.41 -22.55 11.91
C LYS A 28 2.66 -23.25 11.38
N ARG A 29 2.58 -23.91 10.22
CA ARG A 29 3.73 -24.60 9.62
C ARG A 29 4.88 -23.59 9.41
N PRO A 30 6.13 -24.00 9.70
CA PRO A 30 7.29 -23.17 9.41
C PRO A 30 7.32 -22.79 7.93
N LYS A 31 7.43 -21.48 7.65
CA LYS A 31 7.58 -20.97 6.30
C LYS A 31 9.05 -21.06 5.90
N ASN A 32 9.42 -22.21 5.35
CA ASN A 32 10.79 -22.58 5.00
C ASN A 32 10.96 -22.70 3.48
N GLY A 33 12.16 -22.39 2.98
CA GLY A 33 12.50 -22.45 1.55
C GLY A 33 12.92 -21.08 1.00
N ASP A 34 13.58 -21.10 -0.15
CA ASP A 34 14.23 -19.92 -0.72
C ASP A 34 13.26 -18.77 -0.99
N ILE A 35 12.02 -19.09 -1.39
CA ILE A 35 10.98 -18.08 -1.62
C ILE A 35 10.66 -17.25 -0.36
N TYR A 36 10.64 -17.87 0.82
CA TYR A 36 10.37 -17.14 2.07
C TYR A 36 11.59 -16.32 2.51
N ASN A 37 12.81 -16.79 2.21
CA ASN A 37 14.03 -16.03 2.42
C ASN A 37 14.07 -14.77 1.53
N GLU A 38 13.69 -14.90 0.26
CA GLU A 38 13.60 -13.78 -0.68
C GLU A 38 12.55 -12.75 -0.23
N ILE A 39 11.35 -13.19 0.15
CA ILE A 39 10.31 -12.31 0.68
C ILE A 39 10.82 -11.58 1.93
N ALA A 40 11.43 -12.30 2.88
CA ALA A 40 11.97 -11.70 4.10
C ALA A 40 13.08 -10.67 3.81
N ALA A 41 13.96 -10.94 2.85
CA ALA A 41 15.00 -10.01 2.42
C ALA A 41 14.41 -8.75 1.78
N ASN A 42 13.40 -8.89 0.92
CA ASN A 42 12.69 -7.78 0.31
C ASN A 42 11.97 -6.92 1.35
N VAL A 43 11.26 -7.53 2.29
CA VAL A 43 10.62 -6.82 3.40
C VAL A 43 11.65 -5.99 4.18
N LYS A 44 12.78 -6.57 4.58
CA LYS A 44 13.86 -5.84 5.28
C LYS A 44 14.43 -4.69 4.45
N ARG A 45 14.45 -4.82 3.12
CA ARG A 45 14.90 -3.76 2.21
C ARG A 45 13.88 -2.62 2.16
N ILE A 46 12.59 -2.94 2.08
CA ILE A 46 11.50 -1.95 2.10
C ILE A 46 11.50 -1.19 3.43
N GLU A 47 11.61 -1.89 4.57
CA GLU A 47 11.67 -1.26 5.90
C GLU A 47 12.85 -0.27 6.03
N ARG A 48 14.04 -0.65 5.54
CA ARG A 48 15.20 0.26 5.51
C ARG A 48 14.95 1.49 4.64
N ARG A 49 14.27 1.33 3.50
CA ARG A 49 13.93 2.44 2.61
C ARG A 49 12.90 3.37 3.26
N LEU A 50 11.88 2.84 3.91
CA LEU A 50 10.91 3.64 4.66
C LEU A 50 11.57 4.42 5.79
N LYS A 51 12.48 3.79 6.54
CA LYS A 51 13.26 4.50 7.57
C LYS A 51 14.05 5.68 6.99
N TYR A 52 14.79 5.44 5.90
CA TYR A 52 15.51 6.49 5.19
C TYR A 52 14.59 7.64 4.75
N LEU A 53 13.44 7.31 4.15
CA LEU A 53 12.46 8.31 3.70
C LEU A 53 11.86 9.10 4.87
N SER A 54 11.70 8.48 6.05
CA SER A 54 11.19 9.15 7.24
C SER A 54 12.19 10.11 7.91
N GLU A 55 13.49 9.89 7.70
CA GLU A 55 14.56 10.67 8.35
C GLU A 55 15.00 11.88 7.50
N ILE A 56 14.65 11.92 6.22
CA ILE A 56 15.05 13.03 5.34
C ILE A 56 13.95 14.08 5.27
N SER A 57 14.19 15.19 5.97
CA SER A 57 13.32 16.38 5.98
C SER A 57 13.32 17.17 4.67
N GLU A 58 14.24 16.91 3.75
CA GLU A 58 14.35 17.66 2.49
C GLU A 58 13.49 17.04 1.36
N LEU A 59 12.96 15.83 1.55
CA LEU A 59 12.17 15.11 0.55
C LEU A 59 10.65 15.27 0.75
N PHE A 60 10.18 16.52 0.85
CA PHE A 60 8.75 16.82 0.72
C PHE A 60 8.34 16.84 -0.75
N SER A 61 8.37 15.68 -1.39
CA SER A 61 8.01 15.51 -2.80
C SER A 61 6.81 14.57 -2.97
N ILE A 62 6.07 14.77 -4.07
CA ILE A 62 4.98 13.88 -4.48
C ILE A 62 5.52 12.45 -4.66
N ASP A 63 6.69 12.29 -5.28
CA ASP A 63 7.28 10.98 -5.54
C ASP A 63 7.62 10.22 -4.25
N ALA A 64 8.20 10.89 -3.25
CA ALA A 64 8.47 10.29 -1.95
C ALA A 64 7.18 9.88 -1.23
N ALA A 65 6.14 10.72 -1.29
CA ALA A 65 4.85 10.41 -0.69
C ALA A 65 4.17 9.19 -1.35
N ILE A 66 4.27 9.07 -2.68
CA ILE A 66 3.81 7.89 -3.42
C ILE A 66 4.62 6.65 -3.02
N GLU A 67 5.95 6.76 -3.00
CA GLU A 67 6.83 5.63 -2.63
C GLU A 67 6.52 5.10 -1.21
N ILE A 68 6.27 5.99 -0.24
CA ILE A 68 5.87 5.60 1.12
C ILE A 68 4.52 4.88 1.13
N ALA A 69 3.52 5.39 0.40
CA ALA A 69 2.20 4.79 0.33
C ALA A 69 2.25 3.37 -0.27
N ASP A 70 2.97 3.21 -1.38
CA ASP A 70 3.11 1.92 -2.07
C ASP A 70 3.89 0.91 -1.22
N ALA A 71 4.98 1.36 -0.58
CA ALA A 71 5.78 0.52 0.32
C ALA A 71 4.95 0.01 1.52
N ALA A 72 4.12 0.86 2.12
CA ALA A 72 3.22 0.45 3.20
C ALA A 72 2.20 -0.59 2.73
N TYR A 73 1.60 -0.39 1.55
CA TYR A 73 0.67 -1.35 0.95
C TYR A 73 1.33 -2.70 0.68
N LEU A 74 2.54 -2.71 0.12
CA LEU A 74 3.31 -3.93 -0.11
C LEU A 74 3.64 -4.65 1.20
N LEU A 75 4.06 -3.93 2.24
CA LEU A 75 4.33 -4.52 3.55
C LEU A 75 3.08 -5.17 4.16
N ARG A 76 1.91 -4.56 3.98
CA ARG A 76 0.62 -5.14 4.40
C ARG A 76 0.31 -6.45 3.68
N LEU A 77 0.66 -6.58 2.40
CA LEU A 77 0.50 -7.83 1.65
C LEU A 77 1.53 -8.89 2.05
N LEU A 78 2.76 -8.48 2.39
CA LEU A 78 3.88 -9.37 2.65
C LEU A 78 4.01 -9.84 4.11
N ARG A 79 3.44 -9.11 5.08
CA ARG A 79 3.48 -9.43 6.52
C ARG A 79 2.08 -9.46 7.15
N LYS A 80 1.99 -9.98 8.38
CA LYS A 80 0.87 -9.62 9.27
C LYS A 80 0.83 -8.08 9.41
N PRO A 81 -0.36 -7.47 9.43
CA PRO A 81 -0.51 -6.02 9.41
C PRO A 81 0.30 -5.36 10.54
N ASN A 82 1.04 -4.31 10.19
CA ASN A 82 1.58 -3.35 11.15
C ASN A 82 0.76 -2.06 10.97
N ASP A 83 -0.13 -1.81 11.92
CA ASP A 83 -1.13 -0.76 11.83
C ASP A 83 -0.51 0.64 11.67
N GLU A 84 0.65 0.89 12.30
CA GLU A 84 1.34 2.19 12.17
C GLU A 84 1.87 2.44 10.77
N ILE A 85 2.43 1.40 10.13
CA ILE A 85 2.93 1.49 8.76
C ILE A 85 1.76 1.70 7.79
N GLU A 86 0.64 0.99 7.98
CA GLU A 86 -0.55 1.17 7.16
C GLU A 86 -1.12 2.58 7.29
N MET A 87 -1.24 3.12 8.51
CA MET A 87 -1.67 4.49 8.73
C MET A 87 -0.74 5.51 8.07
N ALA A 88 0.58 5.35 8.24
CA ALA A 88 1.56 6.23 7.60
C ALA A 88 1.43 6.22 6.07
N GLY A 89 1.20 5.05 5.47
CA GLY A 89 0.93 4.91 4.05
C GLY A 89 -0.34 5.63 3.60
N GLN A 90 -1.44 5.50 4.36
CA GLN A 90 -2.69 6.21 4.06
C GLN A 90 -2.52 7.74 4.16
N MET A 91 -1.76 8.22 5.14
CA MET A 91 -1.44 9.64 5.27
C MET A 91 -0.61 10.14 4.10
N ALA A 92 0.44 9.39 3.71
CA ALA A 92 1.29 9.73 2.58
C ALA A 92 0.51 9.80 1.26
N HIS A 93 -0.39 8.85 1.02
CA HIS A 93 -1.27 8.86 -0.14
C HIS A 93 -2.17 10.12 -0.20
N ARG A 94 -2.82 10.47 0.91
CA ARG A 94 -3.63 11.69 1.01
C ARG A 94 -2.78 12.95 0.80
N GLY A 95 -1.56 12.98 1.35
CA GLY A 95 -0.61 14.07 1.15
C GLY A 95 -0.24 14.26 -0.32
N ALA A 96 0.08 13.17 -1.04
CA ALA A 96 0.39 13.21 -2.46
C ALA A 96 -0.77 13.78 -3.29
N LEU A 97 -2.01 13.38 -2.99
CA LEU A 97 -3.21 13.92 -3.67
C LEU A 97 -3.34 15.44 -3.47
N LEU A 98 -3.13 15.93 -2.25
CA LEU A 98 -3.19 17.37 -1.96
C LEU A 98 -2.09 18.14 -2.69
N MET A 99 -0.86 17.60 -2.72
CA MET A 99 0.25 18.20 -3.44
C MET A 99 -0.02 18.27 -4.96
N LEU A 100 -0.55 17.19 -5.55
CA LEU A 100 -0.96 17.17 -6.96
C LEU A 100 -2.05 18.21 -7.25
N GLN A 101 -3.06 18.30 -6.39
CA GLN A 101 -4.11 19.32 -6.52
C GLN A 101 -3.54 20.73 -6.45
N ALA A 102 -2.63 21.00 -5.51
CA ALA A 102 -1.97 22.30 -5.40
C ALA A 102 -1.18 22.65 -6.67
N ASP A 103 -0.44 21.69 -7.24
CA ASP A 103 0.28 21.87 -8.51
C ASP A 103 -0.68 22.17 -9.68
N MET A 104 -1.78 21.42 -9.78
CA MET A 104 -2.81 21.66 -10.81
C MET A 104 -3.45 23.04 -10.68
N ILE A 105 -3.79 23.45 -9.46
CA ILE A 105 -4.36 24.78 -9.18
C ILE A 105 -3.36 25.87 -9.54
N TYR A 106 -2.09 25.70 -9.15
CA TYR A 106 -1.03 26.65 -9.48
C TYR A 106 -0.87 26.82 -10.99
N LYS A 107 -0.76 25.71 -11.74
CA LYS A 107 -0.69 25.70 -13.20
C LYS A 107 -1.89 26.41 -13.82
N LYS A 108 -3.10 26.11 -13.33
CA LYS A 108 -4.32 26.76 -13.83
C LYS A 108 -4.34 28.27 -13.56
N GLY A 109 -3.87 28.69 -12.40
CA GLY A 109 -3.73 30.11 -12.06
C GLY A 109 -2.77 30.84 -13.01
N MET A 110 -1.66 30.19 -13.38
CA MET A 110 -0.70 30.74 -14.34
C MET A 110 -1.28 30.90 -15.74
N GLU A 111 -2.07 29.94 -16.22
CA GLU A 111 -2.79 30.05 -17.50
C GLU A 111 -3.76 31.25 -17.50
N LEU A 112 -4.60 31.38 -16.48
CA LEU A 112 -5.56 32.48 -16.37
C LEU A 112 -4.87 33.84 -16.30
N LEU A 113 -3.74 33.93 -15.60
CA LEU A 113 -2.93 35.14 -15.55
C LEU A 113 -2.41 35.52 -16.93
N GLU A 114 -1.90 34.55 -17.70
CA GLU A 114 -1.42 34.79 -19.06
C GLU A 114 -2.53 35.22 -20.00
N GLU A 115 -3.69 34.56 -19.97
CA GLU A 115 -4.88 34.96 -20.73
C GLU A 115 -5.31 36.40 -20.39
N SER A 116 -5.29 36.78 -19.11
CA SER A 116 -5.63 38.14 -18.69
C SER A 116 -4.67 39.19 -19.26
N LYS A 117 -3.36 38.91 -19.26
CA LYS A 117 -2.33 39.79 -19.84
C LYS A 117 -2.54 39.98 -21.34
N ILE A 118 -2.84 38.89 -22.05
CA ILE A 118 -3.14 38.93 -23.50
C ILE A 118 -4.37 39.81 -23.75
N LYS A 119 -5.46 39.62 -23.00
CA LYS A 119 -6.69 40.42 -23.14
C LYS A 119 -6.42 41.92 -22.90
N LEU A 120 -5.68 42.26 -21.86
CA LEU A 120 -5.31 43.65 -21.55
C LEU A 120 -4.50 44.27 -22.69
N LYS A 121 -3.51 43.54 -23.21
CA LYS A 121 -2.67 44.01 -24.33
C LYS A 121 -3.49 44.29 -25.59
N LEU A 122 -4.49 43.46 -25.89
CA LEU A 122 -5.39 43.67 -27.04
C LEU A 122 -6.41 44.80 -26.84
N THR A 123 -6.63 45.25 -25.60
CA THR A 123 -7.63 46.27 -25.29
C THR A 123 -7.02 47.66 -25.14
N ILE A 124 -5.76 47.73 -24.68
CA ILE A 124 -5.05 49.00 -24.41
C ILE A 124 -4.28 49.51 -25.65
N LEU A 125 -4.00 48.62 -26.62
CA LEU A 125 -3.43 48.96 -27.94
C LEU A 125 -4.55 49.00 -28.99
#